data_AF-A0AAV4FQ35-F1
#
_entry.id   AF-A0AAV4FQ35-F1
#
_cell.length_a   1.000
_cell.length_b   1.000
_cell.length_c   1.000
_cell.angle_alpha   90.00
_cell.angle_beta   90.00
_cell.angle_gamma   90.00
#
_symmetry.space_group_name_H-M   'P 1'
#
loop_
_entity.id
_entity.type
_entity.pdbx_description
1 polymer ?
#
loop_
_entity_poly.entity_id
_entity_poly.type
_entity_poly.pdbx_seq_one_letter_code
_entity_poly.pdbx_strand_id
1 'polypeptide(L)'
;MNAKLTNIIIDSAKKSIPVGSSRNREPWWNAEIDTAVKERTALKARANHSDEDRKAWLEKCSAVKKLIYDSKRQSWRDFATKLNARSDPSKV
;
A
#
# COMPACT_ATOMS: atom_id res chain seq x y z
N MET A 1 -38.59 17.61 -10.41
CA MET A 1 -37.79 18.43 -9.47
C MET A 1 -37.03 17.46 -8.59
N ASN A 2 -35.71 17.27 -8.63
CA ASN A 2 -34.66 18.27 -8.41
C ASN A 2 -33.29 17.76 -8.94
N ALA A 3 -33.25 16.99 -10.04
CA ALA A 3 -32.02 16.38 -10.55
C ALA A 3 -30.88 17.39 -10.80
N LYS A 4 -31.22 18.61 -11.24
CA LYS A 4 -30.26 19.72 -11.36
C LYS A 4 -29.65 20.13 -10.02
N LEU A 5 -30.46 20.27 -8.98
CA LEU A 5 -29.99 20.62 -7.64
C LEU A 5 -29.12 19.50 -7.06
N THR A 6 -29.53 18.24 -7.26
CA THR A 6 -28.75 17.07 -6.83
C THR A 6 -27.39 17.04 -7.51
N ASN A 7 -27.31 17.31 -8.82
CA ASN A 7 -26.04 17.36 -9.55
C ASN A 7 -25.14 18.50 -9.05
N ILE A 8 -25.71 19.68 -8.78
CA ILE A 8 -24.96 20.81 -8.21
C ILE A 8 -24.37 20.46 -6.84
N ILE A 9 -25.15 19.79 -5.98
CA ILE A 9 -24.69 19.34 -4.66
C ILE A 9 -23.56 18.30 -4.82
N ILE A 10 -23.72 17.32 -5.70
CA ILE A 10 -22.70 16.28 -5.96
C ILE A 10 -21.40 16.89 -6.50
N ASP A 11 -21.49 17.82 -7.46
CA ASP A 11 -20.31 18.45 -8.05
C ASP A 11 -19.61 19.38 -7.06
N SER A 12 -20.36 20.06 -6.20
CA SER A 12 -19.80 20.86 -5.11
C SER A 12 -19.10 19.97 -4.09
N ALA A 13 -19.72 18.85 -3.72
CA ALA A 13 -19.13 17.86 -2.82
C ALA A 13 -17.82 17.28 -3.38
N LYS A 14 -17.77 16.91 -4.67
CA LYS A 14 -16.54 16.42 -5.32
C LYS A 14 -15.40 17.43 -5.32
N LYS A 15 -15.71 18.73 -5.43
CA LYS A 15 -14.72 19.81 -5.42
C LYS A 15 -14.20 20.14 -4.03
N SER A 16 -15.07 20.08 -3.02
CA SER A 16 -14.77 20.51 -1.65
C SER A 16 -14.32 19.38 -0.74
N ILE A 17 -14.74 18.15 -1.01
CA ILE A 17 -14.37 16.97 -0.23
C ILE A 17 -13.19 16.30 -0.94
N PRO A 18 -11.97 16.35 -0.39
CA PRO A 18 -10.85 15.60 -0.97
C PRO A 18 -11.21 14.12 -1.01
N VAL A 19 -11.37 13.58 -2.23
CA VAL A 19 -11.74 12.18 -2.45
C VAL A 19 -10.49 11.32 -2.28
N GLY A 20 -10.25 10.93 -1.02
CA GLY A 20 -9.20 10.01 -0.63
C GLY A 20 -7.85 10.68 -0.35
N SER A 21 -7.13 10.11 0.60
CA SER A 21 -5.67 10.14 0.57
C SER A 21 -5.29 9.49 -0.76
N SER A 22 -4.61 10.22 -1.64
CA SER A 22 -3.84 9.55 -2.69
C SER A 22 -3.00 8.52 -1.95
N ARG A 23 -3.28 7.23 -2.15
CA ARG A 23 -2.33 6.18 -1.80
C ARG A 23 -1.15 6.36 -2.75
N ASN A 24 -0.37 7.40 -2.53
CA ASN A 24 1.04 7.38 -2.85
C ASN A 24 1.56 6.29 -1.93
N ARG A 25 1.47 5.06 -2.42
CA ARG A 25 2.02 3.90 -1.75
C ARG A 25 3.50 4.21 -1.57
N GLU A 26 4.03 3.83 -0.43
CA GLU A 26 5.39 4.23 -0.08
C GLU A 26 6.36 3.80 -1.20
N PRO A 27 7.51 4.47 -1.38
CA PRO A 27 8.43 4.17 -2.49
C PRO A 27 8.91 2.71 -2.56
N TRP A 28 8.82 1.98 -1.45
CA TRP A 28 9.14 0.56 -1.31
C TRP A 28 7.94 -0.37 -1.53
N TRP A 29 6.74 0.15 -1.77
CA TRP A 29 5.53 -0.63 -1.99
C TRP A 29 5.35 -0.93 -3.47
N ASN A 30 5.35 -2.22 -3.81
CA ASN A 30 5.28 -2.70 -5.19
C ASN A 30 4.11 -3.69 -5.40
N ALA A 31 3.89 -4.12 -6.64
CA ALA A 31 2.83 -5.05 -7.01
C ALA A 31 2.97 -6.44 -6.36
N GLU A 32 4.20 -6.85 -6.04
CA GLU A 32 4.50 -8.12 -5.39
C GLU A 32 4.01 -8.12 -3.94
N ILE A 33 4.31 -7.07 -3.18
CA ILE A 33 3.79 -6.87 -1.81
C ILE A 33 2.27 -6.84 -1.83
N ASP A 34 1.68 -6.18 -2.82
CA ASP A 34 0.23 -6.10 -2.99
C ASP A 34 -0.41 -7.48 -3.15
N THR A 35 0.19 -8.30 -4.00
CA THR A 35 -0.26 -9.68 -4.26
C THR A 35 -0.11 -10.53 -3.00
N ALA A 36 1.05 -10.47 -2.35
CA ALA A 36 1.32 -11.23 -1.13
C ALA A 36 0.39 -10.83 0.04
N VAL A 37 0.06 -9.54 0.17
CA VAL A 37 -0.89 -9.05 1.18
C VAL A 37 -2.31 -9.53 0.86
N LYS A 38 -2.73 -9.53 -0.41
CA LYS A 38 -4.03 -10.07 -0.82
C LYS A 38 -4.15 -11.56 -0.50
N GLU A 39 -3.13 -12.35 -0.83
CA GLU A 39 -3.08 -13.79 -0.52
C GLU A 39 -3.18 -14.05 0.98
N ARG A 40 -2.35 -13.37 1.79
CA ARG A 40 -2.41 -13.47 3.27
C ARG A 40 -3.79 -13.09 3.80
N THR A 41 -4.44 -12.10 3.21
CA THR A 41 -5.77 -11.63 3.63
C THR A 41 -6.84 -12.67 3.30
N ALA A 42 -6.78 -13.32 2.14
CA ALA A 42 -7.66 -14.44 1.80
C ALA A 42 -7.51 -15.60 2.78
N LEU A 43 -6.28 -15.91 3.20
CA LEU A 43 -6.00 -16.95 4.19
C LEU A 43 -6.51 -16.61 5.59
N LYS A 44 -6.54 -15.33 5.97
CA LYS A 44 -7.03 -14.89 7.28
C LYS A 44 -8.47 -15.33 7.52
N ALA A 45 -9.30 -15.35 6.47
CA ALA A 45 -10.71 -15.73 6.57
C ALA A 45 -10.90 -17.19 7.04
N ARG A 46 -9.96 -18.09 6.70
CA ARG A 46 -10.01 -19.51 7.08
C ARG A 46 -9.08 -19.89 8.23
N ALA A 47 -8.26 -18.96 8.73
CA ALA A 47 -7.22 -19.21 9.72
C ALA A 47 -7.72 -19.73 11.09
N ASN A 48 -9.04 -19.71 11.33
CA ASN A 48 -9.67 -20.24 12.54
C ASN A 48 -10.37 -21.59 12.32
N HIS A 49 -10.33 -22.16 11.11
CA HIS A 49 -11.03 -23.41 10.79
C HIS A 49 -10.24 -24.66 11.25
N SER A 50 -8.91 -24.63 11.15
CA SER A 50 -8.03 -25.70 11.64
C SER A 50 -6.64 -25.16 11.99
N ASP A 51 -5.84 -25.98 12.67
CA ASP A 51 -4.45 -25.67 12.98
C ASP A 51 -3.57 -25.60 11.72
N GLU A 52 -3.87 -26.40 10.70
CA GLU A 52 -3.19 -26.32 9.39
C GLU A 52 -3.49 -25.00 8.68
N ASP A 53 -4.75 -24.56 8.69
CA ASP A 53 -5.12 -23.26 8.12
C ASP A 53 -4.47 -22.10 8.88
N ARG A 54 -4.40 -22.21 10.22
CA ARG A 54 -3.67 -21.26 11.06
C ARG A 54 -2.18 -21.23 10.70
N LYS A 55 -1.55 -22.39 10.55
CA LYS A 55 -0.14 -22.51 10.18
C LYS A 55 0.13 -21.88 8.81
N ALA A 56 -0.69 -22.19 7.80
CA ALA A 56 -0.57 -21.60 6.47
C ALA A 56 -0.69 -20.08 6.48
N TRP A 57 -1.61 -19.53 7.29
CA TRP A 57 -1.73 -18.09 7.46
C TRP A 57 -0.52 -17.46 8.15
N LEU A 58 0.03 -18.10 9.19
CA LEU A 58 1.23 -17.63 9.89
C LEU A 58 2.48 -17.65 8.99
N GLU A 59 2.66 -18.70 8.19
CA GLU A 59 3.74 -18.79 7.20
C GLU A 59 3.66 -17.63 6.20
N LYS A 60 2.47 -17.34 5.67
CA LYS A 60 2.26 -16.21 4.77
C LYS A 60 2.42 -14.86 5.47
N CYS A 61 2.07 -14.73 6.74
CA CYS A 61 2.39 -13.54 7.53
C CYS A 61 3.90 -13.29 7.61
N SER A 62 4.68 -14.34 7.88
CA SER A 62 6.15 -14.28 7.94
C SER A 62 6.75 -13.91 6.58
N ALA A 63 6.28 -14.54 5.51
CA ALA A 63 6.73 -14.26 4.14
C ALA A 63 6.46 -12.81 3.72
N VAL A 64 5.25 -12.30 3.96
CA VAL A 64 4.89 -10.89 3.67
C VAL A 64 5.77 -9.94 4.48
N LYS A 65 6.00 -10.23 5.77
CA LYS A 65 6.85 -9.41 6.62
C LYS A 65 8.27 -9.33 6.06
N LYS A 66 8.86 -10.47 5.69
CA LYS A 66 10.19 -10.52 5.07
C LYS A 66 10.25 -9.71 3.77
N LEU A 67 9.29 -9.91 2.87
CA LEU A 67 9.21 -9.20 1.60
C LEU A 67 9.17 -7.67 1.79
N ILE A 68 8.38 -7.18 2.75
CA ILE A 68 8.31 -5.75 3.07
C ILE A 68 9.67 -5.23 3.58
N TYR A 69 10.35 -5.97 4.46
CA TYR A 69 11.67 -5.57 4.94
C TYR A 69 12.70 -5.51 3.82
N ASP A 70 12.72 -6.52 2.95
CA ASP A 70 13.66 -6.59 1.83
C ASP A 70 13.41 -5.44 0.85
N SER A 71 12.14 -5.15 0.54
CA SER A 71 11.78 -4.03 -0.34
C SER A 71 12.13 -2.67 0.26
N LYS A 72 11.88 -2.46 1.56
CA LYS A 72 12.31 -1.25 2.28
C LYS A 72 13.82 -1.08 2.22
N ARG A 73 14.56 -2.15 2.47
CA ARG A 73 16.02 -2.15 2.44
C ARG A 73 16.54 -1.84 1.05
N GLN A 74 15.93 -2.40 0.01
CA GLN A 74 16.33 -2.14 -1.36
C GLN A 74 16.02 -0.69 -1.78
N SER A 75 14.81 -0.21 -1.49
CA SER A 75 14.42 1.17 -1.75
C SER A 75 15.37 2.17 -1.07
N TRP A 76 15.79 1.90 0.17
CA TRP A 76 16.78 2.72 0.86
C TRP A 76 18.16 2.70 0.17
N ARG A 77 18.63 1.52 -0.27
CA ARG A 77 19.89 1.42 -1.02
C ARG A 77 19.82 2.15 -2.35
N ASP A 78 18.73 2.03 -3.08
CA ASP A 78 18.53 2.70 -4.37
C ASP A 78 18.46 4.22 -4.20
N PHE A 79 17.91 4.70 -3.08
CA PHE A 79 17.98 6.11 -2.72
C PHE A 79 19.42 6.53 -2.36
N ALA A 80 20.07 5.80 -1.46
CA ALA A 80 21.41 6.13 -0.98
C ALA A 80 22.47 6.12 -2.08
N THR A 81 22.36 5.23 -3.08
CA THR A 81 23.26 5.20 -4.25
C THR A 81 23.11 6.41 -5.17
N LYS A 82 21.96 7.09 -5.13
CA LYS A 82 21.72 8.34 -5.88
C LYS A 82 22.19 9.58 -5.13
N LEU A 83 22.53 9.47 -3.85
CA LEU A 83 23.11 10.57 -3.07
C LEU A 83 24.51 10.87 -3.61
N ASN A 84 24.65 12.01 -4.30
CA ASN A 84 25.94 12.53 -4.73
C ASN A 84 26.36 13.65 -3.76
N ALA A 85 27.61 13.68 -3.31
CA ALA A 85 28.11 14.78 -2.47
C ALA A 85 28.01 16.17 -3.13
N ARG A 86 27.78 16.21 -4.46
CA ARG A 86 27.57 17.43 -5.26
C ARG A 86 26.12 17.68 -5.65
N SER A 87 25.17 16.81 -5.28
CA SER A 87 23.75 17.07 -5.56
C SER A 87 23.21 18.12 -4.58
N ASP A 88 22.51 19.12 -5.13
CA ASP A 88 21.81 20.16 -4.38
C ASP A 88 20.79 19.51 -3.41
N PRO A 89 20.95 19.68 -2.08
CA PRO A 89 20.06 19.08 -1.09
C PRO A 89 18.58 19.47 -1.24
N SER A 90 18.27 20.56 -1.94
CA SER A 90 16.90 21.01 -2.20
C SER A 90 16.20 20.26 -3.34
N LYS A 91 16.93 19.42 -4.09
CA LYS A 91 16.44 18.71 -5.28
C LYS A 91 16.49 17.18 -5.16
N VAL A 92 16.73 16.64 -3.97
CA VAL A 92 16.88 15.20 -3.69
C VAL A 92 15.76 14.69 -2.79
#